data_AF-A0A7C6EX97-F1
#
_entry.id   AF-A0A7C6EX97-F1
#
_cell.length_a   1.000
_cell.length_b   1.000
_cell.length_c   1.000
_cell.angle_alpha   90.00
_cell.angle_beta   90.00
_cell.angle_gamma   90.00
#
_symmetry.space_group_name_H-M   'P 1'
#
loop_
_entity.id
_entity.type
_entity.pdbx_description
1 polymer ?
#
loop_
_entity_poly.entity_id
_entity_poly.type
_entity_poly.pdbx_seq_one_letter_code
_entity_poly.pdbx_strand_id
1 'polypeptide(L)'
;ALKRGGERGYMPNPSLTGQQVVPYVWNSLGDNLDLGYRLANTGYPVVLCFVKNFYFDLAYSADPEEPGLYWGGFVDEKKPFFLMPYDVFRSTFWDDFGRPVDPEKAYANLERLKPEAKKNILGLQAELWSETLRKPEMVEYYLLPKLISFAERAWSPAPAWENLTGTEERIAGMMADWNRFSAKIAACEFPKLDVLNGGFIYRVPPPGAVIENGILKANTAYPGLQIRYTADGSEPGTTSPLYSGPVQVNGPVRLKAFTASGKESRTVTVMP
;
A
#
# COMPACT_ATOMS: atom_id res chain seq x y z
N ALA A 1 -25.74 1.26 -11.86
CA ALA A 1 -25.05 2.49 -12.33
C ALA A 1 -24.58 2.42 -13.79
N LEU A 2 -24.34 1.23 -14.35
CA LEU A 2 -23.89 1.08 -15.74
C LEU A 2 -24.99 0.54 -16.64
N LYS A 3 -24.88 0.82 -17.94
CA LYS A 3 -25.65 0.18 -19.01
C LYS A 3 -24.70 -0.33 -20.09
N ARG A 4 -25.13 -1.32 -20.87
CA ARG A 4 -24.38 -1.78 -22.05
C ARG A 4 -24.30 -0.66 -23.08
N GLY A 5 -23.13 -0.48 -23.67
CA GLY A 5 -22.87 0.56 -24.69
C GLY A 5 -21.53 1.26 -24.50
N GLY A 6 -21.18 2.11 -25.48
CA GLY A 6 -19.88 2.77 -25.56
C GLY A 6 -18.77 1.84 -26.05
N GLU A 7 -17.59 2.40 -26.31
CA GLU A 7 -16.45 1.68 -26.89
C GLU A 7 -15.92 0.56 -25.98
N ARG A 8 -16.09 0.69 -24.66
CA ARG A 8 -15.65 -0.29 -23.64
C ARG A 8 -16.74 -1.28 -23.23
N GLY A 9 -17.84 -1.38 -23.97
CA GLY A 9 -18.97 -2.28 -23.73
C GLY A 9 -19.91 -1.88 -22.60
N TYR A 10 -19.46 -1.06 -21.64
CA TYR A 10 -20.27 -0.46 -20.59
C TYR A 10 -19.99 1.03 -20.41
N MET A 11 -21.04 1.81 -20.17
CA MET A 11 -20.96 3.24 -19.89
C MET A 11 -21.84 3.62 -18.67
N PRO A 12 -21.56 4.75 -17.99
CA PRO A 12 -22.48 5.32 -17.00
C PRO A 12 -23.90 5.40 -17.55
N ASN A 13 -24.89 5.01 -16.75
CA ASN A 13 -26.30 5.07 -17.13
C ASN A 13 -26.91 6.40 -16.67
N PRO A 14 -27.14 7.39 -17.56
CA PRO A 14 -27.66 8.69 -17.12
C PRO A 14 -29.09 8.62 -16.56
N SER A 15 -29.86 7.56 -16.88
CA SER A 15 -31.25 7.43 -16.41
C SER A 15 -31.35 7.15 -14.91
N LEU A 16 -30.26 6.76 -14.26
CA LEU A 16 -30.20 6.51 -12.82
C LEU A 16 -29.41 7.62 -12.08
N THR A 17 -28.90 8.63 -12.80
CA THR A 17 -28.30 9.81 -12.16
C THR A 17 -29.37 10.57 -11.37
N GLY A 18 -29.02 11.04 -10.16
CA GLY A 18 -29.95 11.75 -9.28
C GLY A 18 -30.93 10.83 -8.53
N GLN A 19 -30.90 9.53 -8.80
CA GLN A 19 -31.58 8.53 -7.98
C GLN A 19 -30.73 8.16 -6.75
N GLN A 20 -31.29 7.41 -5.80
CA GLN A 20 -30.58 6.90 -4.63
C GLN A 20 -29.66 5.71 -4.97
N VAL A 21 -28.72 5.92 -5.89
CA VAL A 21 -27.76 4.91 -6.33
C VAL A 21 -26.35 5.44 -6.08
N VAL A 22 -25.63 4.80 -5.15
CA VAL A 22 -24.25 5.12 -4.78
C VAL A 22 -23.35 3.99 -5.27
N PRO A 23 -22.55 4.17 -6.33
CA PRO A 23 -21.62 3.13 -6.79
C PRO A 23 -20.38 3.09 -5.90
N TYR A 24 -20.08 1.90 -5.40
CA TYR A 24 -18.80 1.56 -4.76
C TYR A 24 -17.89 1.01 -5.86
N VAL A 25 -16.93 1.84 -6.30
CA VAL A 25 -16.15 1.58 -7.51
C VAL A 25 -14.82 0.96 -7.12
N TRP A 26 -14.73 -0.35 -7.31
CA TRP A 26 -13.54 -1.13 -7.03
C TRP A 26 -12.52 -1.11 -8.18
N ASN A 27 -12.95 -0.78 -9.39
CA ASN A 27 -12.13 -0.82 -10.58
C ASN A 27 -10.92 0.12 -10.48
N SER A 28 -9.73 -0.48 -10.44
CA SER A 28 -8.43 0.22 -10.50
C SER A 28 -7.39 -0.55 -11.33
N LEU A 29 -7.85 -1.47 -12.18
CA LEU A 29 -7.03 -2.31 -13.06
C LEU A 29 -7.29 -1.96 -14.52
N GLY A 30 -6.25 -2.03 -15.34
CA GLY A 30 -6.29 -1.77 -16.79
C GLY A 30 -7.09 -0.53 -17.19
N ASP A 31 -7.88 -0.67 -18.26
CA ASP A 31 -8.62 0.43 -18.90
C ASP A 31 -9.84 0.92 -18.11
N ASN A 32 -10.11 0.35 -16.93
CA ASN A 32 -11.23 0.76 -16.08
C ASN A 32 -10.82 1.57 -14.85
N LEU A 33 -9.55 1.98 -14.75
CA LEU A 33 -9.06 2.85 -13.69
C LEU A 33 -9.84 4.19 -13.59
N ASP A 34 -10.41 4.66 -14.71
CA ASP A 34 -11.22 5.89 -14.76
C ASP A 34 -12.73 5.69 -14.46
N LEU A 35 -13.19 4.47 -14.15
CA LEU A 35 -14.62 4.20 -14.03
C LEU A 35 -15.29 5.07 -12.96
N GLY A 36 -14.60 5.28 -11.84
CA GLY A 36 -15.06 6.16 -10.76
C GLY A 36 -15.26 7.59 -11.25
N TYR A 37 -14.35 8.08 -12.09
CA TYR A 37 -14.39 9.42 -12.65
C TYR A 37 -15.49 9.56 -13.70
N ARG A 38 -15.67 8.57 -14.58
CA ARG A 38 -16.78 8.57 -15.55
C ARG A 38 -18.14 8.61 -14.87
N LEU A 39 -18.32 7.84 -13.80
CA LEU A 39 -19.54 7.86 -12.99
C LEU A 39 -19.74 9.21 -12.29
N ALA A 40 -18.70 9.72 -11.62
CA ALA A 40 -18.75 11.01 -10.93
C ALA A 40 -19.03 12.18 -11.90
N ASN A 41 -18.40 12.18 -13.08
CA ASN A 41 -18.61 13.17 -14.15
C ASN A 41 -20.05 13.12 -14.71
N THR A 42 -20.73 11.99 -14.59
CA THR A 42 -22.15 11.81 -14.97
C THR A 42 -23.12 12.19 -13.84
N GLY A 43 -22.61 12.56 -12.66
CA GLY A 43 -23.42 13.01 -11.51
C GLY A 43 -23.73 11.96 -10.45
N TYR A 44 -23.12 10.77 -10.51
CA TYR A 44 -23.31 9.76 -9.46
C TYR A 44 -22.50 10.11 -8.20
N PRO A 45 -23.07 9.94 -7.00
CA PRO A 45 -22.29 9.91 -5.76
C PRO A 45 -21.46 8.62 -5.71
N VAL A 46 -20.14 8.71 -5.74
CA VAL A 46 -19.21 7.58 -5.85
C VAL A 46 -18.40 7.40 -4.56
N VAL A 47 -18.26 6.16 -4.12
CA VAL A 47 -17.24 5.75 -3.14
C VAL A 47 -16.13 5.01 -3.89
N LEU A 48 -14.88 5.41 -3.67
CA LEU A 48 -13.73 4.76 -4.31
C LEU A 48 -13.21 3.62 -3.42
N CYS A 49 -13.16 2.42 -4.00
CA CYS A 49 -12.83 1.15 -3.37
C CYS A 49 -11.67 0.46 -4.10
N PHE A 50 -10.69 1.23 -4.58
CA PHE A 50 -9.70 0.76 -5.56
C PHE A 50 -8.92 -0.47 -5.07
N VAL A 51 -9.02 -1.57 -5.82
CA VAL A 51 -8.36 -2.85 -5.53
C VAL A 51 -6.87 -2.68 -5.23
N LYS A 52 -6.16 -1.92 -6.07
CA LYS A 52 -4.71 -1.72 -5.96
C LYS A 52 -4.29 -0.91 -4.74
N ASN A 53 -5.23 -0.32 -4.01
CA ASN A 53 -4.97 0.58 -2.89
C ASN A 53 -5.59 0.09 -1.59
N PHE A 54 -6.77 -0.54 -1.66
CA PHE A 54 -7.70 -0.66 -0.54
C PHE A 54 -8.23 -2.07 -0.28
N TYR A 55 -7.93 -3.04 -1.14
CA TYR A 55 -8.24 -4.45 -0.87
C TYR A 55 -7.17 -5.03 0.05
N PHE A 56 -7.44 -5.03 1.34
CA PHE A 56 -6.49 -5.42 2.37
C PHE A 56 -6.37 -6.94 2.54
N ASP A 57 -7.28 -7.72 1.94
CA ASP A 57 -7.15 -9.16 1.70
C ASP A 57 -6.02 -9.53 0.74
N LEU A 58 -5.53 -8.57 -0.05
CA LEU A 58 -4.38 -8.78 -0.92
C LEU A 58 -3.07 -8.81 -0.12
N ALA A 59 -2.15 -9.69 -0.53
CA ALA A 59 -0.86 -9.84 0.13
C ALA A 59 -0.06 -8.52 0.12
N TYR A 60 0.74 -8.29 1.17
CA TYR A 60 1.59 -7.09 1.28
C TYR A 60 2.72 -7.07 0.25
N SER A 61 3.20 -8.25 -0.17
CA SER A 61 4.36 -8.41 -1.03
C SER A 61 4.23 -9.66 -1.90
N ALA A 62 5.10 -9.76 -2.91
CA ALA A 62 5.18 -10.90 -3.82
C ALA A 62 5.89 -12.13 -3.21
N ASP A 63 6.28 -12.07 -1.94
CA ASP A 63 6.91 -13.22 -1.30
C ASP A 63 5.90 -14.37 -1.16
N PRO A 64 6.26 -15.61 -1.56
CA PRO A 64 5.34 -16.74 -1.49
C PRO A 64 4.90 -17.11 -0.07
N GLU A 65 5.62 -16.68 0.97
CA GLU A 65 5.21 -16.85 2.36
C GLU A 65 4.27 -15.73 2.86
N GLU A 66 4.11 -14.65 2.10
CA GLU A 66 3.19 -13.57 2.45
C GLU A 66 1.74 -14.03 2.25
N PRO A 67 0.88 -14.00 3.29
CA PRO A 67 -0.48 -14.46 3.16
C PRO A 67 -1.34 -13.41 2.43
N GLY A 68 -2.25 -13.87 1.58
CA GLY A 68 -3.25 -13.02 0.93
C GLY A 68 -3.54 -13.48 -0.49
N LEU A 69 -4.63 -12.95 -1.06
CA LEU A 69 -4.86 -13.08 -2.50
C LEU A 69 -3.94 -12.10 -3.25
N TYR A 70 -3.85 -12.25 -4.57
CA TYR A 70 -2.97 -11.40 -5.39
C TYR A 70 -3.52 -11.15 -6.80
N TRP A 71 -4.81 -11.43 -7.04
CA TRP A 71 -5.43 -11.28 -8.35
C TRP A 71 -5.41 -9.83 -8.86
N GLY A 72 -5.38 -8.85 -7.94
CA GLY A 72 -5.28 -7.42 -8.23
C GLY A 72 -3.89 -6.82 -7.98
N GLY A 73 -2.88 -7.65 -7.72
CA GLY A 73 -1.54 -7.25 -7.30
C GLY A 73 -1.35 -7.31 -5.78
N PHE A 74 -0.38 -6.52 -5.27
CA PHE A 74 0.01 -6.46 -3.86
C PHE A 74 -0.29 -5.10 -3.27
N VAL A 75 -0.79 -5.09 -2.04
CA VAL A 75 -1.18 -3.88 -1.32
C VAL A 75 -0.36 -3.78 -0.04
N ASP A 76 0.74 -3.04 -0.11
CA ASP A 76 1.48 -2.60 1.07
C ASP A 76 0.88 -1.27 1.58
N GLU A 77 1.52 -0.69 2.59
CA GLU A 77 1.08 0.53 3.25
C GLU A 77 1.32 1.79 2.43
N LYS A 78 2.20 1.72 1.41
CA LYS A 78 2.44 2.82 0.48
C LYS A 78 1.28 2.97 -0.50
N LYS A 79 0.65 1.88 -0.93
CA LYS A 79 -0.48 1.93 -1.88
C LYS A 79 -1.62 2.84 -1.42
N PRO A 80 -2.21 2.70 -0.22
CA PRO A 80 -3.22 3.62 0.26
C PRO A 80 -2.64 5.02 0.53
N PHE A 81 -1.43 5.12 1.09
CA PHE A 81 -0.81 6.41 1.44
C PHE A 81 -0.58 7.29 0.21
N PHE A 82 -0.11 6.72 -0.90
CA PHE A 82 0.20 7.44 -2.13
C PHE A 82 -0.98 7.71 -3.04
N LEU A 83 -2.17 7.15 -2.77
CA LEU A 83 -3.33 7.38 -3.63
C LEU A 83 -3.65 8.87 -3.74
N MET A 84 -3.80 9.34 -4.98
CA MET A 84 -4.39 10.65 -5.29
C MET A 84 -5.86 10.43 -5.69
N PRO A 85 -6.85 10.57 -4.79
CA PRO A 85 -8.22 10.12 -5.07
C PRO A 85 -8.89 10.92 -6.20
N TYR A 86 -8.49 12.17 -6.38
CA TYR A 86 -8.98 13.04 -7.45
C TYR A 86 -8.14 12.99 -8.73
N ASP A 87 -7.02 12.27 -8.74
CA ASP A 87 -6.13 12.12 -9.91
C ASP A 87 -5.24 10.86 -9.78
N VAL A 88 -5.87 9.68 -9.77
CA VAL A 88 -5.22 8.40 -9.46
C VAL A 88 -4.06 8.06 -10.40
N PHE A 89 -4.12 8.55 -11.64
CA PHE A 89 -3.11 8.33 -12.67
C PHE A 89 -1.75 8.83 -12.21
N ARG A 90 -1.68 10.02 -11.60
CA ARG A 90 -0.42 10.63 -11.14
C ARG A 90 0.20 9.96 -9.91
N SER A 91 -0.50 8.99 -9.32
CA SER A 91 -0.04 8.10 -8.26
C SER A 91 0.14 6.63 -8.69
N THR A 92 -0.08 6.31 -9.97
CA THR A 92 0.00 4.94 -10.51
C THR A 92 1.22 4.79 -11.40
N PHE A 93 2.35 4.36 -10.84
CA PHE A 93 3.64 4.26 -11.55
C PHE A 93 4.00 2.86 -12.04
N TRP A 94 3.16 1.85 -11.76
CA TRP A 94 3.39 0.48 -12.17
C TRP A 94 2.14 -0.13 -12.77
N ASP A 95 2.34 -0.95 -13.80
CA ASP A 95 1.26 -1.73 -14.39
C ASP A 95 0.86 -2.94 -13.52
N ASP A 96 -0.08 -3.74 -14.01
CA ASP A 96 -0.59 -4.93 -13.31
C ASP A 96 0.49 -6.02 -13.09
N PHE A 97 1.63 -5.93 -13.78
CA PHE A 97 2.77 -6.85 -13.67
C PHE A 97 3.94 -6.26 -12.87
N GLY A 98 3.77 -5.08 -12.27
CA GLY A 98 4.81 -4.41 -11.48
C GLY A 98 5.90 -3.76 -12.33
N ARG A 99 5.70 -3.58 -13.64
CA ARG A 99 6.66 -2.88 -14.51
C ARG A 99 6.43 -1.38 -14.40
N PRO A 100 7.49 -0.55 -14.35
CA PRO A 100 7.34 0.89 -14.30
C PRO A 100 6.67 1.41 -15.56
N VAL A 101 5.77 2.39 -15.41
CA VAL A 101 5.08 3.06 -16.51
C VAL A 101 5.15 4.57 -16.36
N ASP A 102 5.20 5.27 -17.50
CA ASP A 102 4.97 6.72 -17.57
C ASP A 102 3.46 6.96 -17.48
N PRO A 103 2.93 7.52 -16.38
CA PRO A 103 1.49 7.60 -16.18
C PRO A 103 0.79 8.50 -17.20
N GLU A 104 1.46 9.54 -17.68
CA GLU A 104 0.88 10.46 -18.67
C GLU A 104 0.64 9.74 -20.00
N LYS A 105 1.54 8.82 -20.37
CA LYS A 105 1.40 7.99 -21.58
C LYS A 105 0.46 6.82 -21.36
N ALA A 106 0.63 6.09 -20.26
CA ALA A 106 -0.13 4.87 -19.97
C ALA A 106 -1.63 5.15 -19.83
N TYR A 107 -2.00 6.34 -19.35
CA TYR A 107 -3.38 6.69 -19.05
C TYR A 107 -3.89 7.89 -19.87
N ALA A 108 -3.24 8.23 -20.98
CA ALA A 108 -3.62 9.36 -21.84
C ALA A 108 -5.08 9.28 -22.32
N ASN A 109 -5.56 8.06 -22.61
CA ASN A 109 -6.90 7.81 -23.16
C ASN A 109 -7.99 7.63 -22.07
N LEU A 110 -7.62 7.77 -20.80
CA LEU A 110 -8.53 7.59 -19.67
C LEU A 110 -9.15 8.92 -19.22
N GLU A 111 -10.43 8.91 -18.89
CA GLU A 111 -11.17 10.13 -18.55
C GLU A 111 -10.69 10.71 -17.21
N ARG A 112 -10.34 11.99 -17.20
CA ARG A 112 -9.97 12.72 -15.97
C ARG A 112 -11.23 13.13 -15.19
N LEU A 113 -11.12 13.19 -13.87
CA LEU A 113 -12.17 13.74 -13.03
C LEU A 113 -12.32 15.24 -13.30
N LYS A 114 -13.54 15.67 -13.66
CA LYS A 114 -13.81 17.10 -13.88
C LYS A 114 -13.79 17.85 -12.55
N PRO A 115 -13.28 19.10 -12.50
CA PRO A 115 -13.23 19.89 -11.26
C PRO A 115 -14.59 19.98 -10.54
N GLU A 116 -15.67 20.22 -11.28
CA GLU A 116 -17.04 20.31 -10.76
C GLU A 116 -17.61 18.98 -10.25
N ALA A 117 -17.04 17.85 -10.69
CA ALA A 117 -17.43 16.51 -10.31
C ALA A 117 -16.70 15.99 -9.06
N LYS A 118 -15.69 16.70 -8.54
CA LYS A 118 -15.00 16.31 -7.29
C LYS A 118 -15.95 16.13 -6.12
N LYS A 119 -16.98 16.98 -6.01
CA LYS A 119 -18.04 16.89 -5.00
C LYS A 119 -18.86 15.60 -5.05
N ASN A 120 -18.80 14.88 -6.17
CA ASN A 120 -19.51 13.63 -6.36
C ASN A 120 -18.69 12.43 -5.86
N ILE A 121 -17.42 12.59 -5.51
CA ILE A 121 -16.65 11.59 -4.76
C ILE A 121 -16.99 11.75 -3.28
N LEU A 122 -17.76 10.83 -2.73
CA LEU A 122 -18.20 10.87 -1.33
C LEU A 122 -17.10 10.50 -0.35
N GLY A 123 -16.17 9.65 -0.77
CA GLY A 123 -15.09 9.18 0.09
C GLY A 123 -14.42 7.91 -0.42
N LEU A 124 -13.63 7.33 0.47
CA LEU A 124 -12.83 6.13 0.24
C LEU A 124 -13.32 5.02 1.16
N GLN A 125 -13.17 3.77 0.73
CA GLN A 125 -13.42 2.60 1.57
C GLN A 125 -12.28 1.61 1.38
N ALA A 126 -11.94 0.90 2.47
CA ALA A 126 -11.06 -0.26 2.45
C ALA A 126 -11.85 -1.54 2.68
N GLU A 127 -11.44 -2.59 1.98
CA GLU A 127 -12.10 -3.88 1.90
C GLU A 127 -11.23 -4.94 2.57
N LEU A 128 -11.86 -5.81 3.34
CA LEU A 128 -11.22 -7.03 3.83
C LEU A 128 -12.13 -8.21 3.50
N TRP A 129 -11.84 -8.84 2.36
CA TRP A 129 -12.48 -10.10 2.00
C TRP A 129 -11.86 -11.26 2.80
N SER A 130 -12.66 -12.29 3.07
CA SER A 130 -12.35 -13.28 4.10
C SER A 130 -12.11 -14.70 3.58
N GLU A 131 -11.88 -14.90 2.28
CA GLU A 131 -11.69 -16.22 1.67
C GLU A 131 -10.53 -16.99 2.31
N THR A 132 -9.43 -16.30 2.63
CA THR A 132 -8.21 -16.89 3.20
C THR A 132 -8.03 -16.62 4.69
N LEU A 133 -8.91 -15.81 5.30
CA LEU A 133 -8.87 -15.46 6.72
C LEU A 133 -9.39 -16.62 7.57
N ARG A 134 -8.48 -17.55 7.88
CA ARG A 134 -8.80 -18.80 8.58
C ARG A 134 -8.81 -18.67 10.10
N LYS A 135 -8.23 -17.59 10.64
CA LYS A 135 -8.17 -17.34 12.08
C LYS A 135 -8.36 -15.85 12.38
N PRO A 136 -8.93 -15.49 13.55
CA PRO A 136 -9.15 -14.08 13.92
C PRO A 136 -7.88 -13.23 13.89
N GLU A 137 -6.73 -13.79 14.26
CA GLU A 137 -5.45 -13.09 14.30
C GLU A 137 -5.00 -12.62 12.90
N MET A 138 -5.47 -13.28 11.84
CA MET A 138 -5.17 -12.87 10.47
C MET A 138 -5.85 -11.55 10.10
N VAL A 139 -7.00 -11.23 10.72
CA VAL A 139 -7.69 -9.95 10.47
C VAL A 139 -6.76 -8.79 10.82
N GLU A 140 -6.12 -8.85 11.99
CA GLU A 140 -5.22 -7.81 12.47
C GLU A 140 -3.95 -7.72 11.61
N TYR A 141 -3.41 -8.88 11.21
CA TYR A 141 -2.21 -8.93 10.36
C TYR A 141 -2.46 -8.30 8.98
N TYR A 142 -3.62 -8.54 8.39
CA TYR A 142 -3.96 -8.05 7.05
C TYR A 142 -4.33 -6.56 7.05
N LEU A 143 -5.00 -6.10 8.11
CA LEU A 143 -5.41 -4.71 8.25
C LEU A 143 -4.25 -3.81 8.69
N LEU A 144 -3.44 -4.25 9.66
CA LEU A 144 -2.47 -3.38 10.33
C LEU A 144 -1.04 -3.67 9.86
N PRO A 145 -0.30 -2.64 9.38
CA PRO A 145 -0.62 -1.21 9.50
C PRO A 145 -1.24 -0.52 8.26
N LYS A 146 -1.70 -1.24 7.21
CA LYS A 146 -2.32 -0.61 6.01
C LYS A 146 -3.45 0.35 6.35
N LEU A 147 -4.25 0.00 7.37
CA LEU A 147 -5.38 0.81 7.84
C LEU A 147 -4.96 2.19 8.35
N ILE A 148 -3.75 2.33 8.90
CA ILE A 148 -3.21 3.62 9.33
C ILE A 148 -2.95 4.52 8.11
N SER A 149 -2.35 3.96 7.05
CA SER A 149 -2.15 4.68 5.78
C SER A 149 -3.46 5.03 5.08
N PHE A 150 -4.46 4.15 5.14
CA PHE A 150 -5.80 4.44 4.63
C PHE A 150 -6.45 5.58 5.40
N ALA A 151 -6.40 5.56 6.73
CA ALA A 151 -6.96 6.60 7.57
C ALA A 151 -6.32 7.97 7.29
N GLU A 152 -4.99 8.02 7.13
CA GLU A 152 -4.28 9.23 6.72
C GLU A 152 -4.82 9.77 5.39
N ARG A 153 -4.91 8.90 4.38
CA ARG A 153 -5.38 9.33 3.05
C ARG A 153 -6.86 9.73 3.02
N ALA A 154 -7.70 9.04 3.78
CA ALA A 154 -9.14 9.29 3.81
C ALA A 154 -9.51 10.55 4.60
N TRP A 155 -8.67 10.98 5.55
CA TRP A 155 -8.97 12.06 6.48
C TRP A 155 -8.16 13.34 6.24
N SER A 156 -6.85 13.21 5.97
CA SER A 156 -5.96 14.36 5.91
C SER A 156 -6.20 15.22 4.66
N PRO A 157 -5.88 16.53 4.71
CA PRO A 157 -5.81 17.36 3.52
C PRO A 157 -4.86 16.76 2.47
N ALA A 158 -5.12 17.08 1.19
CA ALA A 158 -4.22 16.69 0.11
C ALA A 158 -2.78 17.16 0.40
N PRO A 159 -1.79 16.27 0.39
CA PRO A 159 -0.41 16.62 0.70
C PRO A 159 0.19 17.49 -0.41
N ALA A 160 1.17 18.31 -0.03
CA ALA A 160 1.76 19.31 -0.93
C ALA A 160 2.33 18.73 -2.22
N TRP A 161 2.83 17.48 -2.18
CA TRP A 161 3.41 16.82 -3.35
C TRP A 161 2.39 16.54 -4.47
N GLU A 162 1.08 16.51 -4.19
CA GLU A 162 0.04 16.35 -5.22
C GLU A 162 0.00 17.52 -6.21
N ASN A 163 0.41 18.70 -5.77
CA ASN A 163 0.43 19.92 -6.57
C ASN A 163 1.70 20.05 -7.44
N LEU A 164 2.67 19.14 -7.29
CA LEU A 164 3.92 19.18 -8.05
C LEU A 164 3.69 18.63 -9.47
N THR A 165 3.96 19.48 -10.47
CA THR A 165 3.79 19.15 -11.88
C THR A 165 4.83 18.15 -12.37
N GLY A 166 6.09 18.33 -11.98
CA GLY A 166 7.20 17.44 -12.32
C GLY A 166 7.07 16.07 -11.65
N THR A 167 7.26 15.01 -12.43
CA THR A 167 7.10 13.63 -11.96
C THR A 167 8.19 13.24 -10.96
N GLU A 168 9.44 13.62 -11.21
CA GLU A 168 10.57 13.29 -10.32
C GLU A 168 10.45 14.04 -8.98
N GLU A 169 10.12 15.32 -9.02
CA GLU A 169 9.90 16.15 -7.83
C GLU A 169 8.72 15.65 -7.01
N ARG A 170 7.63 15.24 -7.68
CA ARG A 170 6.47 14.62 -7.03
C ARG A 170 6.87 13.33 -6.32
N ILE A 171 7.59 12.43 -7.00
CA ILE A 171 8.07 11.17 -6.41
C ILE A 171 8.99 11.43 -5.21
N ALA A 172 9.91 12.40 -5.33
CA ALA A 172 10.78 12.80 -4.23
C ALA A 172 9.97 13.32 -3.03
N GLY A 173 8.95 14.16 -3.28
CA GLY A 173 8.03 14.65 -2.26
C GLY A 173 7.22 13.53 -1.60
N MET A 174 6.67 12.60 -2.39
CA MET A 174 5.96 11.41 -1.91
C MET A 174 6.86 10.57 -0.99
N MET A 175 8.10 10.30 -1.40
CA MET A 175 9.04 9.49 -0.63
C MET A 175 9.50 10.18 0.66
N ALA A 176 9.74 11.49 0.62
CA ALA A 176 10.06 12.26 1.82
C ALA A 176 8.89 12.24 2.82
N ASP A 177 7.67 12.36 2.32
CA ASP A 177 6.44 12.30 3.11
C ASP A 177 6.23 10.91 3.73
N TRP A 178 6.42 9.86 2.93
CA TRP A 178 6.38 8.48 3.38
C TRP A 178 7.42 8.20 4.47
N ASN A 179 8.65 8.68 4.32
CA ASN A 179 9.70 8.45 5.31
C ASN A 179 9.34 9.09 6.66
N ARG A 180 8.75 10.30 6.65
CA ARG A 180 8.25 10.94 7.87
C ARG A 180 7.09 10.15 8.48
N PHE A 181 6.14 9.73 7.65
CA PHE A 181 4.95 9.01 8.08
C PHE A 181 5.27 7.62 8.65
N SER A 182 6.06 6.82 7.93
CA SER A 182 6.51 5.50 8.36
C SER A 182 7.38 5.57 9.63
N ALA A 183 8.25 6.57 9.77
CA ALA A 183 8.97 6.79 11.03
C ALA A 183 8.01 7.04 12.20
N LYS A 184 6.92 7.79 11.99
CA LYS A 184 5.89 8.00 13.00
C LYS A 184 5.10 6.72 13.31
N ILE A 185 4.81 5.88 12.31
CA ILE A 185 4.20 4.57 12.56
C ILE A 185 5.09 3.76 13.50
N ALA A 186 6.39 3.66 13.23
CA ALA A 186 7.31 2.91 14.09
C ALA A 186 7.46 3.50 15.50
N ALA A 187 7.64 4.82 15.58
CA ALA A 187 7.93 5.50 16.84
C ALA A 187 6.70 5.70 17.73
N CYS A 188 5.51 5.79 17.14
CA CYS A 188 4.30 6.19 17.87
C CYS A 188 3.16 5.19 17.74
N GLU A 189 2.87 4.68 16.53
CA GLU A 189 1.67 3.86 16.33
C GLU A 189 1.89 2.40 16.71
N PHE A 190 3.05 1.80 16.41
CA PHE A 190 3.38 0.45 16.88
C PHE A 190 3.35 0.32 18.41
N PRO A 191 3.99 1.22 19.20
CA PRO A 191 3.85 1.19 20.66
C PRO A 191 2.41 1.30 21.17
N LYS A 192 1.54 2.04 20.47
CA LYS A 192 0.11 2.08 20.82
C LYS A 192 -0.58 0.76 20.50
N LEU A 193 -0.35 0.20 19.32
CA LEU A 193 -0.91 -1.09 18.92
C LEU A 193 -0.44 -2.24 19.82
N ASP A 194 0.71 -2.11 20.48
CA ASP A 194 1.19 -3.09 21.45
C ASP A 194 0.36 -3.14 22.74
N VAL A 195 -0.31 -2.05 23.12
CA VAL A 195 -0.99 -1.92 24.41
C VAL A 195 -2.51 -1.73 24.29
N LEU A 196 -2.98 -1.11 23.21
CA LEU A 196 -4.41 -0.89 22.98
C LEU A 196 -5.14 -2.23 22.85
N ASN A 197 -6.28 -2.34 23.52
CA ASN A 197 -7.15 -3.53 23.50
C ASN A 197 -6.44 -4.86 23.82
N GLY A 198 -5.35 -4.82 24.60
CA GLY A 198 -4.57 -6.02 24.94
C GLY A 198 -3.47 -6.37 23.93
N GLY A 199 -3.26 -5.53 22.91
CA GLY A 199 -2.21 -5.68 21.92
C GLY A 199 -2.71 -6.34 20.63
N PHE A 200 -2.37 -5.74 19.49
CA PHE A 200 -2.75 -6.21 18.15
C PHE A 200 -1.65 -7.07 17.51
N ILE A 201 -2.05 -8.03 16.69
CA ILE A 201 -1.19 -8.89 15.87
C ILE A 201 -1.00 -8.24 14.50
N TYR A 202 -0.35 -7.07 14.49
CA TYR A 202 -0.04 -6.36 13.26
C TYR A 202 1.18 -6.95 12.56
N ARG A 203 1.28 -6.72 11.24
CA ARG A 203 2.43 -7.15 10.46
C ARG A 203 3.67 -6.31 10.76
N VAL A 204 4.77 -6.97 11.13
CA VAL A 204 6.12 -6.39 11.09
C VAL A 204 6.77 -6.81 9.78
N PRO A 205 7.11 -5.89 8.85
CA PRO A 205 7.73 -6.27 7.59
C PRO A 205 9.12 -6.86 7.84
N PRO A 206 9.48 -7.95 7.15
CA PRO A 206 10.85 -8.42 7.15
C PRO A 206 11.80 -7.37 6.56
N PRO A 207 13.10 -7.39 6.94
CA PRO A 207 14.09 -6.49 6.37
C PRO A 207 14.35 -6.82 4.90
N GLY A 208 14.59 -5.80 4.08
CA GLY A 208 15.18 -5.98 2.76
C GLY A 208 16.69 -6.09 2.91
N ALA A 209 17.32 -7.08 2.28
CA ALA A 209 18.75 -7.29 2.42
C ALA A 209 19.38 -7.92 1.18
N VAL A 210 20.64 -7.60 0.93
CA VAL A 210 21.48 -8.14 -0.13
C VAL A 210 22.90 -8.32 0.40
N ILE A 211 23.60 -9.34 -0.09
CA ILE A 211 25.04 -9.48 0.10
C ILE A 211 25.70 -9.17 -1.23
N GLU A 212 26.52 -8.12 -1.27
CA GLU A 212 27.27 -7.73 -2.47
C GLU A 212 28.75 -7.69 -2.12
N ASN A 213 29.58 -8.47 -2.83
CA ASN A 213 31.01 -8.57 -2.58
C ASN A 213 31.34 -8.93 -1.11
N GLY A 214 30.55 -9.82 -0.51
CA GLY A 214 30.72 -10.22 0.90
C GLY A 214 30.28 -9.16 1.92
N ILE A 215 29.62 -8.08 1.48
CA ILE A 215 29.11 -7.04 2.36
C ILE A 215 27.59 -7.13 2.44
N LEU A 216 27.08 -7.39 3.64
CA LEU A 216 25.66 -7.36 3.95
C LEU A 216 25.16 -5.91 4.00
N LYS A 217 24.20 -5.58 3.15
CA LYS A 217 23.43 -4.33 3.17
C LYS A 217 21.99 -4.65 3.49
N ALA A 218 21.40 -3.96 4.46
CA ALA A 218 20.02 -4.17 4.86
C ALA A 218 19.28 -2.86 5.15
N ASN A 219 17.98 -2.86 4.93
CA ASN A 219 17.07 -1.78 5.28
C ASN A 219 15.73 -2.31 5.79
N THR A 220 14.86 -1.40 6.21
CA THR A 220 13.50 -1.72 6.68
C THR A 220 12.51 -0.73 6.07
N ALA A 221 11.27 -1.17 5.89
CA ALA A 221 10.18 -0.32 5.41
C ALA A 221 9.81 0.81 6.40
N TYR A 222 10.18 0.65 7.68
CA TYR A 222 9.87 1.58 8.75
C TYR A 222 11.15 2.04 9.46
N PRO A 223 11.60 3.28 9.21
CA PRO A 223 12.69 3.87 9.98
C PRO A 223 12.37 3.83 11.48
N GLY A 224 13.22 3.15 12.27
CA GLY A 224 13.00 2.93 13.71
C GLY A 224 12.83 1.48 14.11
N LEU A 225 12.50 0.57 13.18
CA LEU A 225 12.62 -0.86 13.45
C LEU A 225 14.09 -1.27 13.55
N GLN A 226 14.39 -2.13 14.52
CA GLN A 226 15.72 -2.71 14.70
C GLN A 226 15.87 -3.91 13.77
N ILE A 227 16.98 -4.00 13.06
CA ILE A 227 17.32 -5.21 12.29
C ILE A 227 18.34 -5.99 13.12
N ARG A 228 18.03 -7.25 13.41
CA ARG A 228 18.95 -8.19 14.09
C ARG A 228 19.32 -9.30 13.13
N TYR A 229 20.55 -9.79 13.23
CA TYR A 229 21.05 -10.80 12.31
C TYR A 229 21.96 -11.83 12.98
N THR A 230 22.11 -12.98 12.34
CA THR A 230 23.01 -14.07 12.73
C THR A 230 23.72 -14.60 11.48
N ALA A 231 25.01 -14.94 11.63
CA ALA A 231 25.84 -15.48 10.55
C ALA A 231 26.29 -16.93 10.82
N ASP A 232 25.83 -17.51 11.92
CA ASP A 232 26.10 -18.89 12.35
C ASP A 232 24.93 -19.85 12.06
N GLY A 233 23.87 -19.35 11.41
CA GLY A 233 22.64 -20.10 11.09
C GLY A 233 21.58 -20.12 12.20
N SER A 234 21.88 -19.62 13.41
CA SER A 234 20.91 -19.53 14.51
C SER A 234 19.77 -18.55 14.18
N GLU A 235 18.64 -18.65 14.88
CA GLU A 235 17.52 -17.73 14.68
C GLU A 235 17.83 -16.36 15.30
N PRO A 236 17.68 -15.23 14.58
CA PRO A 236 17.86 -13.91 15.17
C PRO A 236 16.81 -13.65 16.26
N GLY A 237 17.27 -13.25 17.45
CA GLY A 237 16.43 -12.80 18.56
C GLY A 237 16.74 -11.37 18.97
N THR A 238 16.05 -10.88 20.00
CA THR A 238 16.23 -9.51 20.53
C THR A 238 17.63 -9.24 21.08
N THR A 239 18.37 -10.29 21.46
CA THR A 239 19.75 -10.22 21.95
C THR A 239 20.81 -10.47 20.87
N SER A 240 20.42 -10.83 19.65
CA SER A 240 21.35 -11.02 18.53
C SER A 240 22.03 -9.68 18.15
N PRO A 241 23.14 -9.70 17.41
CA PRO A 241 23.80 -8.49 16.93
C PRO A 241 22.82 -7.51 16.24
N LEU A 242 22.89 -6.24 16.62
CA LEU A 242 22.15 -5.15 15.96
C LEU A 242 22.85 -4.77 14.66
N TYR A 243 22.11 -4.75 13.57
CA TYR A 243 22.58 -4.20 12.30
C TYR A 243 22.54 -2.67 12.37
N SER A 244 23.71 -2.04 12.32
CA SER A 244 23.88 -0.57 12.37
C SER A 244 24.45 0.02 11.08
N GLY A 245 24.66 -0.80 10.05
CA GLY A 245 25.28 -0.41 8.78
C GLY A 245 25.92 -1.60 8.08
N PRO A 246 26.57 -1.41 6.93
CA PRO A 246 27.18 -2.50 6.16
C PRO A 246 28.16 -3.36 6.99
N VAL A 247 28.02 -4.69 6.91
CA VAL A 247 28.84 -5.64 7.68
C VAL A 247 29.49 -6.67 6.75
N GLN A 248 30.78 -6.97 6.96
CA GLN A 248 31.46 -8.05 6.27
C GLN A 248 30.92 -9.42 6.72
N VAL A 249 30.55 -10.27 5.77
CA VAL A 249 30.03 -11.61 6.01
C VAL A 249 30.68 -12.61 5.05
N ASN A 250 30.82 -13.86 5.50
CA ASN A 250 31.53 -14.91 4.76
C ASN A 250 30.60 -16.05 4.30
N GLY A 251 29.28 -15.87 4.43
CA GLY A 251 28.30 -16.92 4.16
C GLY A 251 26.86 -16.41 4.32
N PRO A 252 25.89 -17.34 4.36
CA PRO A 252 24.49 -17.01 4.53
C PRO A 252 24.23 -16.22 5.83
N VAL A 253 23.32 -15.25 5.75
CA VAL A 253 22.91 -14.44 6.90
C VAL A 253 21.41 -14.55 7.09
N ARG A 254 20.97 -14.74 8.34
CA ARG A 254 19.55 -14.67 8.71
C ARG A 254 19.27 -13.33 9.37
N LEU A 255 18.15 -12.70 9.01
CA LEU A 255 17.75 -11.38 9.52
C LEU A 255 16.28 -11.38 9.95
N LYS A 256 15.99 -10.60 11.00
CA LYS A 256 14.64 -10.20 11.40
C LYS A 256 14.62 -8.72 11.74
N ALA A 257 13.49 -8.08 11.43
CA ALA A 257 13.13 -6.78 11.98
C ALA A 257 12.36 -6.96 13.30
N PHE A 258 12.61 -6.05 14.24
CA PHE A 258 12.00 -5.97 15.57
C PHE A 258 11.48 -4.56 15.82
N THR A 259 10.30 -4.49 16.40
CA THR A 259 9.73 -3.27 17.00
C THR A 259 10.40 -2.98 18.35
N ALA A 260 10.18 -1.79 18.91
CA ALA A 260 10.74 -1.42 20.22
C ALA A 260 10.25 -2.32 21.37
N SER A 261 9.04 -2.88 21.25
CA SER A 261 8.45 -3.81 22.21
C SER A 261 8.91 -5.26 22.03
N GLY A 262 9.64 -5.56 20.95
CA GLY A 262 10.15 -6.89 20.65
C GLY A 262 9.24 -7.74 19.76
N LYS A 263 8.10 -7.23 19.26
CA LYS A 263 7.39 -7.91 18.15
C LYS A 263 8.31 -8.01 16.94
N GLU A 264 8.29 -9.16 16.29
CA GLU A 264 9.23 -9.53 15.24
C GLU A 264 8.55 -9.82 13.91
N SER A 265 9.30 -9.65 12.84
CA SER A 265 8.98 -10.16 11.51
C SER A 265 9.35 -11.64 11.37
N ARG A 266 8.95 -12.27 10.26
CA ARG A 266 9.52 -13.55 9.86
C ARG A 266 11.01 -13.41 9.52
N THR A 267 11.73 -14.52 9.57
CA THR A 267 13.14 -14.57 9.18
C THR A 267 13.31 -14.48 7.67
N VAL A 268 14.27 -13.66 7.24
CA VAL A 268 14.80 -13.66 5.88
C VAL A 268 16.19 -14.27 5.89
N THR A 269 16.46 -15.17 4.94
CA THR A 269 17.82 -15.69 4.72
C THR A 269 18.37 -15.12 3.43
N VAL A 270 19.56 -14.52 3.50
CA VAL A 270 20.25 -13.94 2.35
C VAL A 270 21.50 -14.75 2.07
N MET A 271 21.68 -15.10 0.80
CA MET A 271 22.84 -15.81 0.30
C MET A 271 23.83 -14.82 -0.36
N PRO A 272 25.14 -15.07 -0.29
CA PRO A 272 26.16 -14.30 -1.01
C PRO A 272 26.03 -14.29 -2.53
#